data_AF-A0A4Q0SLD6-F1
#
_entry.id   AF-A0A4Q0SLD6-F1
#
_cell.length_a   1.000
_cell.length_b   1.000
_cell.length_c   1.000
_cell.angle_alpha   90.00
_cell.angle_beta   90.00
_cell.angle_gamma   90.00
#
_symmetry.space_group_name_H-M   'P 1'
#
loop_
_entity.id
_entity.type
_entity.pdbx_description
1 polymer ?
#
loop_
_entity_poly.entity_id
_entity_poly.type
_entity_poly.pdbx_seq_one_letter_code
_entity_poly.pdbx_strand_id
1 'polypeptide(L)'
;PSSAQIAAVKSACRADYPKVCASVPPGGAAALECLEKNKAKVSPACEKAVSAAAGGGAAATAAPAGAAPAAAAPAAAPAAIVLRPLRPREELFIVRSACGADIRTLCAGVAPGGGRIVQCISSNAASLSPACKDVLAPFAAR
;
A
#
# COMPACT_ATOMS: atom_id res chain seq x y z
N PRO A 1 14.87 11.06 -4.69
CA PRO A 1 14.27 10.66 -3.39
C PRO A 1 14.15 9.13 -3.29
N SER A 2 14.47 8.55 -2.14
CA SER A 2 14.29 7.12 -1.88
C SER A 2 12.81 6.77 -1.66
N SER A 3 12.45 5.49 -1.77
CA SER A 3 11.10 5.01 -1.46
C SER A 3 10.66 5.37 -0.03
N ALA A 4 11.61 5.38 0.92
CA ALA A 4 11.38 5.82 2.30
C ALA A 4 11.06 7.32 2.39
N GLN A 5 11.79 8.17 1.66
CA GLN A 5 11.51 9.62 1.59
C GLN A 5 10.14 9.90 0.96
N ILE A 6 9.79 9.20 -0.13
CA ILE A 6 8.49 9.35 -0.79
C ILE A 6 7.35 8.95 0.17
N ALA A 7 7.52 7.87 0.94
CA ALA A 7 6.55 7.46 1.95
C ALA A 7 6.41 8.48 3.09
N ALA A 8 7.53 9.06 3.55
CA ALA A 8 7.53 10.10 4.58
C ALA A 8 6.79 11.37 4.10
N VAL A 9 7.08 11.85 2.89
CA VAL A 9 6.38 12.98 2.26
C VAL A 9 4.89 12.69 2.12
N LYS A 10 4.53 11.52 1.59
CA LYS A 10 3.12 11.13 1.44
C LYS A 10 2.38 11.11 2.78
N SER A 11 3.03 10.68 3.86
CA SER A 11 2.42 10.66 5.19
C SER A 11 2.22 12.06 5.76
N ALA A 12 3.23 12.93 5.65
CA ALA A 12 3.17 14.31 6.14
C ALA A 12 2.19 15.19 5.35
N CYS A 13 2.08 14.96 4.04
CA CYS A 13 1.27 15.77 3.13
C CYS A 13 -0.17 15.24 2.90
N ARG A 14 -0.64 14.23 3.64
CA ARG A 14 -1.94 13.58 3.35
C ARG A 14 -3.14 14.54 3.34
N ALA A 15 -3.14 15.53 4.23
CA ALA A 15 -4.25 16.48 4.34
C ALA A 15 -4.18 17.61 3.30
N ASP A 16 -2.99 17.90 2.78
CA ASP A 16 -2.73 19.03 1.90
C ASP A 16 -2.75 18.63 0.42
N TYR A 17 -2.24 17.43 0.11
CA TYR A 17 -2.20 16.91 -1.26
C TYR A 17 -3.56 16.93 -1.99
N PRO A 18 -4.70 16.50 -1.41
CA PRO A 18 -5.97 16.55 -2.12
C PRO A 18 -6.52 17.97 -2.31
N LYS A 19 -6.00 18.98 -1.58
CA LYS A 19 -6.43 20.38 -1.74
C LYS A 19 -5.56 21.14 -2.75
N VAL A 20 -4.31 20.72 -2.88
CA VAL A 20 -3.27 21.47 -3.61
C VAL A 20 -2.86 20.77 -4.91
N CYS A 21 -2.91 19.44 -4.96
CA CYS A 21 -2.40 18.59 -6.04
C CYS A 21 -3.41 17.52 -6.50
N ALA A 22 -4.72 17.77 -6.40
CA ALA A 22 -5.79 16.79 -6.65
C ALA A 22 -5.73 16.12 -8.03
N SER A 23 -5.25 16.84 -9.05
CA SER A 23 -5.16 16.34 -10.44
C SER A 23 -3.89 15.54 -10.74
N VAL A 24 -3.01 15.36 -9.75
CA VAL A 24 -1.71 14.69 -9.92
C VAL A 24 -1.75 13.30 -9.28
N PRO A 25 -1.18 12.26 -9.94
CA PRO A 25 -1.08 10.93 -9.36
C PRO A 25 -0.15 10.92 -8.13
N PRO A 26 -0.59 10.43 -6.95
CA PRO A 26 0.22 10.45 -5.75
C PRO A 26 1.38 9.43 -5.81
N GLY A 27 2.51 9.79 -5.20
CA GLY A 27 3.64 8.87 -4.97
C GLY A 27 4.67 8.75 -6.09
N GLY A 28 4.55 9.56 -7.15
CA GLY A 28 5.55 9.67 -8.22
C GLY A 28 6.28 11.02 -8.22
N ALA A 29 7.20 11.19 -9.19
CA ALA A 29 7.91 12.46 -9.38
C ALA A 29 6.96 13.64 -9.62
N ALA A 30 5.87 13.44 -10.36
CA ALA A 30 4.85 14.46 -10.60
C ALA A 30 4.21 14.97 -9.29
N ALA A 31 3.97 14.07 -8.32
CA ALA A 31 3.42 14.44 -7.01
C ALA A 31 4.38 15.33 -6.22
N LEU A 32 5.68 15.02 -6.28
CA LEU A 32 6.70 15.84 -5.63
C LEU A 32 6.81 17.20 -6.30
N GLU A 33 6.85 17.26 -7.62
CA GLU A 33 6.96 18.52 -8.35
C GLU A 33 5.77 19.46 -8.09
N CYS A 34 4.55 18.91 -7.99
CA CYS A 34 3.38 19.68 -7.61
C CYS A 34 3.47 20.23 -6.17
N LEU A 35 3.91 19.39 -5.22
CA LEU A 35 4.11 19.81 -3.83
C LEU A 35 5.21 20.87 -3.72
N GLU A 36 6.29 20.75 -4.49
CA GLU A 36 7.37 21.73 -4.51
C GLU A 36 6.93 23.09 -5.03
N LYS A 37 6.16 23.12 -6.13
CA LYS A 37 5.57 24.34 -6.69
C LYS A 37 4.55 25.01 -5.77
N ASN A 38 4.01 24.27 -4.80
CA ASN A 38 2.98 24.76 -3.89
C ASN A 38 3.40 24.69 -2.40
N LYS A 39 4.71 24.70 -2.08
CA LYS A 39 5.23 24.64 -0.70
C LYS A 39 4.59 25.66 0.24
N ALA A 40 4.37 26.89 -0.23
CA ALA A 40 3.72 27.95 0.55
C ALA A 40 2.22 27.74 0.81
N LYS A 41 1.57 26.76 0.15
CA LYS A 41 0.14 26.43 0.29
C LYS A 41 -0.13 25.14 1.06
N VAL A 42 0.92 24.42 1.45
CA VAL A 42 0.80 23.20 2.26
C VAL A 42 1.08 23.49 3.73
N SER A 43 0.79 22.52 4.60
CA SER A 43 1.11 22.64 6.02
C SER A 43 2.63 22.69 6.26
N PRO A 44 3.10 23.29 7.37
CA PRO A 44 4.52 23.34 7.71
C PRO A 44 5.17 21.94 7.86
N ALA A 45 4.37 20.94 8.27
CA ALA A 45 4.82 19.56 8.36
C ALA A 45 5.04 18.95 6.96
N CYS A 46 4.16 19.23 6.01
CA CYS A 46 4.30 18.81 4.63
C CYS A 46 5.47 19.51 3.95
N GLU A 47 5.62 20.83 4.12
CA GLU A 47 6.74 21.60 3.55
C GLU A 47 8.10 21.07 4.02
N LYS A 48 8.26 20.84 5.34
CA LYS A 48 9.50 20.27 5.90
C LYS A 48 9.82 18.90 5.33
N ALA A 49 8.82 18.03 5.17
CA ALA A 49 9.00 16.70 4.60
C ALA A 49 9.43 16.77 3.12
N VAL A 50 8.82 17.67 2.33
CA VAL A 50 9.15 17.87 0.91
C VAL A 50 10.58 18.43 0.77
N SER A 51 10.97 19.40 1.60
CA SER A 51 12.31 19.97 1.59
C SER A 51 13.38 18.95 2.02
N ALA A 52 13.08 18.09 3.00
CA ALA A 52 13.96 16.97 3.39
C ALA A 52 14.08 15.89 2.31
N ALA A 53 13.08 15.74 1.44
CA ALA A 53 13.11 14.81 0.32
C ALA A 53 13.84 15.38 -0.92
N ALA A 54 13.91 16.70 -1.07
CA ALA A 54 14.63 17.40 -2.15
C ALA A 54 16.15 17.46 -1.90
N GLY A 55 16.58 17.58 -0.64
CA GLY A 55 17.99 17.66 -0.26
C GLY A 55 18.67 16.29 -0.07
N GLY A 56 18.68 15.45 -1.11
CA GLY A 56 19.31 14.10 -1.15
C GLY A 56 20.31 13.83 -0.03
N GLY A 57 19.91 13.02 0.95
CA GLY A 57 20.42 13.13 2.31
C GLY A 57 21.89 12.79 2.56
N ALA A 58 22.40 13.33 3.67
CA ALA A 58 23.47 12.73 4.46
C ALA A 58 23.27 12.99 5.97
N ALA A 59 23.41 11.89 6.73
CA ALA A 59 23.60 11.73 8.18
C ALA A 59 22.48 12.15 9.16
N ALA A 60 21.76 11.15 9.67
CA ALA A 60 21.72 10.95 11.11
C ALA A 60 22.54 9.70 11.41
N THR A 61 23.68 9.89 12.05
CA THR A 61 24.45 8.87 12.76
C THR A 61 23.53 8.01 13.63
N ALA A 62 23.81 6.71 13.65
CA ALA A 62 23.15 5.78 14.56
C ALA A 62 23.48 6.10 16.03
N ALA A 63 22.42 6.03 16.87
CA ALA A 63 22.28 5.50 18.24
C ALA A 63 23.47 5.46 19.26
N PRO A 64 23.14 5.30 20.55
CA PRO A 64 23.39 4.00 21.18
C PRO A 64 22.10 3.43 21.80
N ALA A 65 21.77 2.16 21.58
CA ALA A 65 22.31 0.98 22.26
C ALA A 65 21.85 0.88 23.72
N GLY A 66 20.74 0.16 23.93
CA GLY A 66 20.52 -0.67 25.11
C GLY A 66 20.63 -2.13 24.65
N ALA A 67 21.83 -2.69 24.76
CA ALA A 67 22.08 -4.11 24.59
C ALA A 67 21.74 -4.84 25.91
N ALA A 68 20.98 -5.93 25.81
CA ALA A 68 20.97 -7.01 26.79
C ALA A 68 21.36 -8.31 26.04
N PRO A 69 22.14 -9.20 26.66
CA PRO A 69 23.10 -10.04 25.95
C PRO A 69 22.45 -11.22 25.23
N ALA A 70 23.12 -11.65 24.16
CA ALA A 70 22.94 -12.95 23.55
C ALA A 70 23.31 -14.04 24.56
N ALA A 71 22.31 -14.77 25.03
CA ALA A 71 22.51 -16.11 25.56
C ALA A 71 22.64 -17.08 24.37
N ALA A 72 23.60 -18.00 24.49
CA ALA A 72 24.01 -18.95 23.47
C ALA A 72 22.85 -19.73 22.84
N ALA A 73 22.90 -19.84 21.51
CA ALA A 73 21.97 -20.65 20.72
C ALA A 73 22.22 -22.16 20.99
N PRO A 74 21.17 -22.98 21.23
CA PRO A 74 21.28 -24.40 21.00
C PRO A 74 21.11 -24.70 19.50
N ALA A 75 21.74 -25.79 19.06
CA ALA A 75 21.78 -26.25 17.68
C ALA A 75 20.38 -26.48 17.08
N ALA A 76 20.25 -26.11 15.80
CA ALA A 76 19.01 -26.12 15.05
C ALA A 76 18.41 -27.52 14.86
N ALA A 77 17.18 -27.71 15.32
CA ALA A 77 16.23 -28.68 14.79
C ALA A 77 15.69 -28.18 13.43
N PRO A 78 15.22 -29.05 12.52
CA PRO A 78 14.74 -28.62 11.21
C PRO A 78 13.53 -27.69 11.36
N ALA A 79 13.61 -26.51 10.74
CA ALA A 79 12.54 -25.53 10.73
C ALA A 79 11.34 -26.09 9.93
N ALA A 80 10.26 -26.42 10.62
CA ALA A 80 8.98 -26.62 9.99
C ALA A 80 8.56 -25.30 9.30
N ILE A 81 8.19 -25.37 8.02
CA ILE A 81 7.60 -24.25 7.28
C ILE A 81 6.22 -23.99 7.87
N VAL A 82 6.15 -23.13 8.87
CA VAL A 82 4.87 -22.65 9.39
C VAL A 82 4.37 -21.57 8.45
N LEU A 83 3.30 -21.88 7.71
CA LEU A 83 2.61 -20.90 6.87
C LEU A 83 2.02 -19.81 7.78
N ARG A 84 2.56 -18.60 7.65
CA ARG A 84 2.09 -17.45 8.39
C ARG A 84 0.71 -17.03 7.84
N PRO A 85 -0.24 -16.60 8.68
CA PRO A 85 -1.52 -16.11 8.20
C PRO A 85 -1.32 -14.92 7.24
N LEU A 86 -2.04 -14.95 6.13
CA LEU A 86 -2.07 -13.85 5.16
C LEU A 86 -2.58 -12.57 5.83
N ARG A 87 -1.92 -11.45 5.55
CA ARG A 87 -2.39 -10.15 6.06
C ARG A 87 -3.52 -9.62 5.17
N PRO A 88 -4.43 -8.79 5.69
CA PRO A 88 -5.55 -8.24 4.92
C PRO A 88 -5.16 -7.53 3.60
N ARG A 89 -3.94 -6.97 3.54
CA ARG A 89 -3.41 -6.35 2.31
C ARG A 89 -2.99 -7.37 1.25
N GLU A 90 -2.43 -8.50 1.67
CA GLU A 90 -2.05 -9.59 0.77
C GLU A 90 -3.31 -10.30 0.25
N GLU A 91 -4.27 -10.55 1.14
CA GLU A 91 -5.59 -11.08 0.77
C GLU A 91 -6.25 -10.26 -0.34
N LEU A 92 -6.32 -8.94 -0.16
CA LEU A 92 -6.91 -8.04 -1.16
C LEU A 92 -6.15 -8.05 -2.49
N PHE A 93 -4.83 -8.16 -2.44
CA PHE A 93 -4.00 -8.26 -3.63
C PHE A 93 -4.27 -9.56 -4.39
N ILE A 94 -4.36 -10.70 -3.68
CA ILE A 94 -4.65 -12.02 -4.26
C ILE A 94 -6.04 -12.03 -4.90
N VAL A 95 -7.08 -11.53 -4.19
CA VAL A 95 -8.45 -11.42 -4.74
C VAL A 95 -8.46 -10.56 -6.00
N ARG A 96 -7.80 -9.39 -5.99
CA ARG A 96 -7.76 -8.48 -7.16
C ARG A 96 -7.01 -9.09 -8.34
N SER A 97 -5.98 -9.88 -8.06
CA SER A 97 -5.21 -10.64 -9.06
C SER A 97 -6.09 -11.71 -9.72
N ALA A 98 -6.68 -12.59 -8.91
CA ALA A 98 -7.46 -13.74 -9.39
C ALA A 98 -8.74 -13.31 -10.11
N CYS A 99 -9.48 -12.36 -9.53
CA CYS A 99 -10.74 -11.89 -10.10
C CYS A 99 -10.57 -10.76 -11.13
N GLY A 100 -9.35 -10.33 -11.43
CA GLY A 100 -9.10 -9.17 -12.30
C GLY A 100 -9.62 -9.36 -13.74
N ALA A 101 -9.57 -10.57 -14.28
CA ALA A 101 -10.13 -10.88 -15.59
C ALA A 101 -11.67 -10.89 -15.57
N ASP A 102 -12.27 -11.52 -14.56
CA ASP A 102 -13.72 -11.58 -14.35
C ASP A 102 -14.31 -10.18 -14.15
N ILE A 103 -13.66 -9.33 -13.35
CA ILE A 103 -14.11 -7.95 -13.14
C ILE A 103 -14.10 -7.16 -14.45
N ARG A 104 -13.07 -7.33 -15.29
CA ARG A 104 -12.98 -6.61 -16.58
C ARG A 104 -14.00 -7.09 -17.60
N THR A 105 -14.40 -8.35 -17.54
CA THR A 105 -15.33 -8.95 -18.51
C THR A 105 -16.79 -8.83 -18.07
N LEU A 106 -17.07 -9.17 -16.80
CA LEU A 106 -18.42 -9.20 -16.23
C LEU A 106 -18.84 -7.87 -15.60
N CYS A 107 -17.88 -7.06 -15.14
CA CYS A 107 -18.13 -5.81 -14.40
C CYS A 107 -17.53 -4.57 -15.06
N ALA A 108 -17.28 -4.60 -16.38
CA ALA A 108 -16.63 -3.51 -17.12
C ALA A 108 -17.27 -2.12 -16.93
N GLY A 109 -18.60 -2.07 -16.78
CA GLY A 109 -19.37 -0.83 -16.58
C GLY A 109 -19.49 -0.38 -15.12
N VAL A 110 -18.89 -1.09 -14.17
CA VAL A 110 -19.06 -0.80 -12.74
C VAL A 110 -18.00 0.19 -12.27
N ALA A 111 -18.45 1.37 -11.89
CA ALA A 111 -17.56 2.39 -11.35
C ALA A 111 -16.88 1.92 -10.05
N PRO A 112 -15.56 2.11 -9.90
CA PRO A 112 -14.82 1.66 -8.74
C PRO A 112 -15.26 2.37 -7.45
N GLY A 113 -15.08 1.70 -6.30
CA GLY A 113 -15.40 2.24 -4.98
C GLY A 113 -16.80 1.93 -4.46
N GLY A 114 -16.99 2.10 -3.16
CA GLY A 114 -18.29 1.90 -2.48
C GLY A 114 -18.82 0.46 -2.50
N GLY A 115 -17.96 -0.54 -2.71
CA GLY A 115 -18.40 -1.96 -2.75
C GLY A 115 -19.11 -2.38 -4.04
N ARG A 116 -19.29 -1.50 -5.02
CA ARG A 116 -20.06 -1.80 -6.25
C ARG A 116 -19.50 -2.96 -7.06
N ILE A 117 -18.18 -3.08 -7.15
CA ILE A 117 -17.51 -4.20 -7.82
C ILE A 117 -17.80 -5.52 -7.10
N VAL A 118 -17.87 -5.51 -5.77
CA VAL A 118 -18.21 -6.71 -4.97
C VAL A 118 -19.64 -7.13 -5.25
N GLN A 119 -20.58 -6.17 -5.31
CA GLN A 119 -21.97 -6.44 -5.69
C GLN A 119 -22.07 -7.09 -7.08
N CYS A 120 -21.34 -6.56 -8.05
CA CYS A 120 -21.34 -7.10 -9.41
C CYS A 120 -20.76 -8.52 -9.47
N ILE A 121 -19.65 -8.78 -8.78
CA ILE A 121 -19.05 -10.13 -8.67
C ILE A 121 -20.05 -11.10 -8.03
N SER A 122 -20.74 -10.67 -6.96
CA SER A 122 -21.76 -11.48 -6.28
C SER A 122 -22.92 -11.85 -7.20
N SER A 123 -23.46 -10.88 -7.97
CA SER A 123 -24.52 -11.14 -8.95
C SER A 123 -24.07 -12.05 -10.11
N ASN A 124 -22.77 -12.11 -10.39
CA ASN A 124 -22.20 -12.92 -11.46
C ASN A 124 -21.43 -14.16 -10.94
N ALA A 125 -21.66 -14.57 -9.68
CA ALA A 125 -20.88 -15.62 -9.02
C ALA A 125 -20.82 -16.93 -9.82
N ALA A 126 -21.91 -17.29 -10.52
CA ALA A 126 -21.96 -18.47 -11.39
C ALA A 126 -21.01 -18.37 -12.61
N SER A 127 -20.82 -17.17 -13.14
CA SER A 127 -20.04 -16.89 -14.35
C SER A 127 -18.56 -16.59 -14.08
N LEU A 128 -18.15 -16.52 -12.81
CA LEU A 128 -16.75 -16.29 -12.45
C LEU A 128 -15.85 -17.47 -12.89
N SER A 129 -14.61 -17.13 -13.21
CA SER A 129 -13.55 -18.09 -13.45
C SER A 129 -13.32 -19.00 -12.23
N PRO A 130 -12.84 -20.25 -12.44
CA PRO A 130 -12.50 -21.16 -11.34
C PRO A 130 -11.50 -20.53 -10.36
N ALA A 131 -10.48 -19.85 -10.88
CA ALA A 131 -9.46 -19.18 -10.06
C ALA A 131 -10.04 -18.10 -9.14
N CYS A 132 -11.00 -17.28 -9.63
CA CYS A 132 -11.65 -16.29 -8.80
C CYS A 132 -12.58 -16.94 -7.75
N LYS A 133 -13.30 -18.01 -8.12
CA LYS A 133 -14.16 -18.76 -7.19
C LYS A 133 -13.37 -19.38 -6.04
N ASP A 134 -12.23 -20.01 -6.33
CA ASP A 134 -11.39 -20.65 -5.32
C ASP A 134 -10.87 -19.63 -4.29
N VAL A 135 -10.48 -18.44 -4.75
CA VAL A 135 -10.00 -17.37 -3.87
C VAL A 135 -11.14 -16.75 -3.06
N LEU A 136 -12.36 -16.72 -3.58
CA LEU A 136 -13.54 -16.20 -2.86
C LEU A 136 -14.15 -17.20 -1.86
N ALA A 137 -13.98 -18.50 -2.08
CA ALA A 137 -14.51 -19.56 -1.20
C ALA A 137 -14.22 -19.37 0.30
N PRO A 138 -13.00 -19.05 0.76
CA PRO A 138 -12.71 -18.85 2.18
C PRO A 138 -13.39 -17.60 2.78
N PHE A 139 -13.80 -16.63 1.95
CA PHE A 139 -14.52 -15.43 2.39
C PHE A 139 -16.04 -15.64 2.42
N ALA A 140 -16.56 -16.57 1.60
CA ALA A 140 -17.98 -16.91 1.60
C ALA A 140 -18.39 -17.79 2.79
N ALA A 141 -17.43 -18.48 3.42
CA ALA A 141 -17.63 -19.35 4.58
C ALA A 141 -17.49 -18.63 5.94
N ARG A 142 -17.26 -17.32 5.94
CA ARG A 142 -17.13 -16.46 7.14
C ARG A 142 -18.39 -15.64 7.33
#